data_AF-A0A6J1P1Z9-F1
#
_entry.id   AF-A0A6J1P1Z9-F1
#
_cell.length_a   1.000
_cell.length_b   1.000
_cell.length_c   1.000
_cell.angle_alpha   90.00
_cell.angle_beta   90.00
_cell.angle_gamma   90.00
#
_symmetry.space_group_name_H-M   'P 1'
#
loop_
_entity.id
_entity.type
_entity.pdbx_description
1 polymer ?
#
loop_
_entity_poly.entity_id
_entity_poly.type
_entity_poly.pdbx_seq_one_letter_code
_entity_poly.pdbx_strand_id
1 'polypeptide(L)'
;MRVVEEEPRVVVMEGSWSAERVIRDIVEDGVQEDPFYVMDLGEVVARYRHWKELMPRVEPFYAVKCNDDKLLVSTLAALGAGFDCASKAEIQLVTGLGVRPDRIIFANPAKPASHIRYASAAGVISMTFDSETELLKTKQYMPHAQLVIRIRCDATSAQCPLGIKFGCDPVAEAPRLLKLAAVMGLNLRWSGHVVRMPNERLAKRLFYSELMNGKRKQGGQFLRYKDVQKRHLANCNIDSTRWEMLAKDR
;
A
#
# COMPACT_ATOMS: atom_id res chain seq x y z
N MET A 1 -21.02 -26.33 1.45
CA MET A 1 -21.71 -25.03 1.62
C MET A 1 -21.96 -24.48 0.23
N ARG A 2 -23.20 -24.59 -0.28
CA ARG A 2 -23.57 -23.92 -1.53
C ARG A 2 -23.76 -22.46 -1.17
N VAL A 3 -22.83 -21.61 -1.60
CA VAL A 3 -23.07 -20.16 -1.65
C VAL A 3 -24.06 -20.00 -2.80
N VAL A 4 -25.34 -19.90 -2.47
CA VAL A 4 -26.32 -19.39 -3.42
C VAL A 4 -25.95 -17.92 -3.54
N GLU A 5 -25.36 -17.52 -4.66
CA GLU A 5 -25.19 -16.10 -4.99
C GLU A 5 -26.58 -15.52 -5.25
N GLU A 6 -27.32 -15.22 -4.18
CA GLU A 6 -28.46 -14.32 -4.30
C GLU A 6 -27.90 -12.92 -4.57
N GLU A 7 -28.42 -12.26 -5.60
CA GLU A 7 -28.05 -10.87 -5.87
C GLU A 7 -28.40 -10.02 -4.63
N PRO A 8 -27.44 -9.24 -4.10
CA PRO A 8 -27.71 -8.43 -2.94
C PRO A 8 -28.80 -7.41 -3.28
N ARG A 9 -29.86 -7.39 -2.46
CA ARG A 9 -30.98 -6.46 -2.61
C ARG A 9 -30.51 -5.05 -2.23
N VAL A 10 -30.22 -4.22 -3.23
CA VAL A 10 -29.89 -2.80 -3.04
C VAL A 10 -31.18 -1.99 -3.07
N VAL A 11 -31.50 -1.33 -1.97
CA VAL A 11 -32.69 -0.46 -1.84
C VAL A 11 -32.25 0.98 -1.64
N VAL A 12 -32.79 1.89 -2.44
CA VAL A 12 -32.60 3.33 -2.25
C VAL A 12 -33.57 3.80 -1.17
N MET A 13 -33.03 4.34 -0.09
CA MET A 13 -33.82 4.83 1.04
C MET A 13 -34.13 6.32 0.84
N GLU A 14 -35.42 6.68 0.90
CA GLU A 14 -35.89 8.06 0.84
C GLU A 14 -36.29 8.59 2.23
N GLY A 15 -36.09 9.89 2.46
CA GLY A 15 -36.46 10.55 3.71
C GLY A 15 -35.59 10.14 4.90
N SER A 16 -36.16 10.20 6.11
CA SER A 16 -35.46 9.82 7.34
C SER A 16 -35.57 8.31 7.57
N TRP A 17 -34.42 7.66 7.64
CA TRP A 17 -34.30 6.23 7.92
C TRP A 17 -33.11 5.97 8.85
N SER A 18 -33.06 4.79 9.46
CA SER A 18 -31.88 4.30 10.20
C SER A 18 -31.70 2.82 9.94
N ALA A 19 -30.47 2.33 10.05
CA ALA A 19 -30.17 0.91 9.88
C ALA A 19 -30.96 0.05 10.87
N GLU A 20 -31.14 0.52 12.12
CA GLU A 20 -31.91 -0.20 13.15
C GLU A 20 -33.39 -0.32 12.79
N ARG A 21 -33.97 0.70 12.16
CA ARG A 21 -35.34 0.64 11.68
C ARG A 21 -35.47 -0.37 10.54
N VAL A 22 -34.57 -0.33 9.56
CA VAL A 22 -34.54 -1.30 8.46
C VAL A 22 -34.39 -2.73 8.97
N ILE A 23 -33.48 -2.95 9.92
CA ILE A 23 -33.27 -4.26 10.56
C ILE A 23 -34.57 -4.72 11.24
N ARG A 24 -35.24 -3.83 11.98
CA ARG A 24 -36.49 -4.17 12.66
C ARG A 24 -37.59 -4.52 11.67
N ASP A 25 -37.76 -3.72 10.63
CA ASP A 25 -38.79 -3.94 9.60
C ASP A 25 -38.58 -5.31 8.91
N ILE A 26 -37.33 -5.70 8.62
CA ILE A 26 -36.99 -7.01 8.04
C ILE A 26 -37.30 -8.16 9.01
N VAL A 27 -37.02 -7.98 10.31
CA VAL A 27 -37.30 -9.00 11.35
C VAL A 27 -38.81 -9.14 11.57
N GLU A 28 -39.54 -8.04 11.59
CA GLU A 28 -40.99 -8.02 11.83
C GLU A 28 -41.81 -8.58 10.65
N ASP A 29 -41.29 -8.52 9.41
CA ASP A 29 -41.90 -9.15 8.23
C ASP A 29 -41.96 -10.70 8.36
N GLY A 30 -41.17 -11.29 9.27
CA GLY A 30 -41.24 -12.72 9.61
C GLY A 30 -40.70 -13.67 8.54
N VAL A 31 -40.22 -13.16 7.41
CA VAL A 31 -39.64 -13.94 6.31
C VAL A 31 -38.17 -14.28 6.57
N GLN A 32 -37.42 -13.40 7.25
CA GLN A 32 -35.99 -13.56 7.48
C GLN A 32 -35.69 -14.22 8.84
N GLU A 33 -35.41 -15.52 8.82
CA GLU A 33 -35.04 -16.28 10.03
C GLU A 33 -33.51 -16.41 10.23
N ASP A 34 -32.73 -16.32 9.15
CA ASP A 34 -31.26 -16.44 9.19
C ASP A 34 -30.59 -15.12 9.60
N PRO A 35 -29.39 -15.16 10.22
CA PRO A 35 -28.59 -13.96 10.47
C PRO A 35 -28.32 -13.19 9.16
N PHE A 36 -28.52 -11.87 9.20
CA PHE A 36 -28.31 -10.99 8.06
C PHE A 36 -27.53 -9.73 8.44
N TYR A 37 -27.03 -9.03 7.43
CA TYR A 37 -26.35 -7.74 7.56
C TYR A 37 -27.11 -6.67 6.77
N VAL A 38 -27.14 -5.46 7.31
CA VAL A 38 -27.54 -4.25 6.59
C VAL A 38 -26.29 -3.40 6.42
N MET A 39 -25.95 -3.08 5.17
CA MET A 39 -24.80 -2.24 4.84
C MET A 39 -25.26 -0.91 4.24
N ASP A 40 -24.95 0.18 4.94
CA ASP A 40 -25.16 1.52 4.43
C ASP A 40 -24.03 1.93 3.46
N LEU A 41 -24.29 1.81 2.15
CA LEU A 41 -23.37 2.29 1.12
C LEU A 41 -23.25 3.83 1.10
N GLY A 42 -24.26 4.55 1.59
CA GLY A 42 -24.21 6.00 1.76
C GLY A 42 -23.14 6.42 2.75
N GLU A 43 -22.96 5.68 3.84
CA GLU A 43 -21.88 5.91 4.80
C GLU A 43 -20.49 5.64 4.18
N VAL A 44 -20.36 4.62 3.33
CA VAL A 44 -19.11 4.37 2.57
C VAL A 44 -18.76 5.57 1.68
N VAL A 45 -19.75 6.09 0.95
CA VAL A 45 -19.59 7.29 0.11
C VAL A 45 -19.22 8.51 0.95
N ALA A 46 -19.89 8.72 2.09
CA ALA A 46 -19.62 9.82 3.00
C ALA A 46 -18.19 9.78 3.55
N ARG A 47 -17.71 8.60 3.99
CA ARG A 47 -16.35 8.41 4.49
C ARG A 47 -15.29 8.64 3.42
N TYR A 48 -15.53 8.19 2.18
CA TYR A 48 -14.62 8.46 1.06
C TYR A 48 -14.51 9.97 0.78
N ARG A 49 -15.64 10.67 0.68
CA ARG A 49 -15.66 12.14 0.47
C ARG A 49 -14.95 12.87 1.60
N HIS A 50 -15.24 12.50 2.85
CA HIS A 50 -14.61 13.08 4.03
C HIS A 50 -13.08 12.88 4.03
N TRP A 51 -12.60 11.70 3.62
CA TRP A 51 -11.17 11.46 3.44
C TRP A 51 -10.57 12.42 2.40
N LYS A 52 -11.21 12.57 1.23
CA LYS A 52 -10.71 13.45 0.16
C LYS A 52 -10.70 14.92 0.58
N GLU A 53 -11.66 15.34 1.41
CA GLU A 53 -11.70 16.69 1.99
C GLU A 53 -10.57 16.94 2.99
N LEU A 54 -10.36 16.01 3.94
CA LEU A 54 -9.35 16.17 4.99
C LEU A 54 -7.92 15.92 4.49
N MET A 55 -7.76 15.03 3.52
CA MET A 55 -6.48 14.54 3.03
C MET A 55 -6.39 14.65 1.50
N PRO A 56 -6.53 15.85 0.91
CA PRO A 56 -6.68 16.05 -0.54
C PRO A 56 -5.46 15.62 -1.37
N ARG A 57 -4.32 15.43 -0.70
CA ARG A 57 -3.05 15.02 -1.33
C ARG A 57 -2.77 13.53 -1.16
N VAL A 58 -3.61 12.80 -0.43
CA VAL A 58 -3.42 11.37 -0.13
C VAL A 58 -4.50 10.58 -0.83
N GLU A 59 -4.11 9.82 -1.84
CA GLU A 59 -5.04 8.91 -2.51
C GLU A 59 -5.29 7.69 -1.61
N PRO A 60 -6.55 7.39 -1.24
CA PRO A 60 -6.85 6.22 -0.44
C PRO A 60 -6.74 4.95 -1.30
N PHE A 61 -5.99 3.97 -0.80
CA PHE A 61 -6.00 2.61 -1.32
C PHE A 61 -6.72 1.72 -0.31
N TYR A 62 -7.91 1.26 -0.64
CA TYR A 62 -8.74 0.45 0.25
C TYR A 62 -8.14 -0.94 0.43
N ALA A 63 -7.93 -1.35 1.68
CA ALA A 63 -7.44 -2.68 2.00
C ALA A 63 -8.57 -3.72 1.85
N VAL A 64 -8.56 -4.47 0.75
CA VAL A 64 -9.66 -5.37 0.37
C VAL A 64 -9.91 -6.44 1.43
N LYS A 65 -8.84 -6.95 2.07
CA LYS A 65 -8.90 -7.87 3.22
C LYS A 65 -9.76 -7.42 4.41
N CYS A 66 -10.11 -6.13 4.52
CA CYS A 66 -10.97 -5.64 5.60
C CYS A 66 -12.42 -6.05 5.41
N ASN A 67 -12.92 -5.97 4.18
CA ASN A 67 -14.23 -6.46 3.74
C ASN A 67 -14.20 -6.53 2.21
N ASP A 68 -14.25 -7.74 1.66
CA ASP A 68 -14.16 -8.02 0.22
C ASP A 68 -15.53 -8.14 -0.45
N ASP A 69 -16.60 -7.67 0.20
CA ASP A 69 -17.93 -7.60 -0.38
C ASP A 69 -17.91 -6.86 -1.73
N LYS A 70 -18.49 -7.51 -2.75
CA LYS A 70 -18.47 -7.01 -4.13
C LYS A 70 -19.13 -5.64 -4.25
N LEU A 71 -20.23 -5.35 -3.54
CA LEU A 71 -20.90 -4.05 -3.61
C LEU A 71 -20.07 -2.94 -2.98
N LEU A 72 -19.44 -3.22 -1.83
CA LEU A 72 -18.55 -2.26 -1.18
C LEU A 72 -17.35 -1.91 -2.08
N VAL A 73 -16.68 -2.93 -2.62
CA VAL A 73 -15.52 -2.75 -3.51
C VAL A 73 -15.93 -2.03 -4.80
N SER A 74 -17.09 -2.39 -5.37
CA SER A 74 -17.64 -1.71 -6.57
C SER A 74 -17.97 -0.25 -6.30
N THR A 75 -18.55 0.06 -5.14
CA THR A 75 -18.85 1.44 -4.73
C THR A 75 -17.58 2.27 -4.62
N LEU A 76 -16.54 1.76 -3.94
CA LEU A 76 -15.24 2.43 -3.85
C LEU A 76 -14.54 2.56 -5.21
N ALA A 77 -14.69 1.56 -6.08
CA ALA A 77 -14.14 1.58 -7.42
C ALA A 77 -14.75 2.71 -8.25
N ALA A 78 -16.08 2.83 -8.21
CA ALA A 78 -16.85 3.89 -8.87
C ALA A 78 -16.50 5.30 -8.33
N LEU A 79 -16.22 5.42 -7.02
CA LEU A 79 -15.79 6.68 -6.40
C LEU A 79 -14.36 7.10 -6.77
N GLY A 80 -13.54 6.18 -7.29
CA GLY A 80 -12.16 6.48 -7.71
C GLY A 80 -11.06 6.01 -6.76
N ALA A 81 -11.36 5.22 -5.71
CA ALA A 81 -10.36 4.74 -4.75
C ALA A 81 -9.30 3.80 -5.38
N GLY A 82 -8.07 3.80 -4.87
CA GLY A 82 -7.13 2.70 -5.12
C GLY A 82 -7.48 1.46 -4.29
N PHE A 83 -6.73 0.37 -4.49
CA PHE A 83 -6.92 -0.90 -3.75
C PHE A 83 -5.59 -1.50 -3.31
N ASP A 84 -5.46 -1.76 -2.01
CA ASP A 84 -4.43 -2.61 -1.40
C ASP A 84 -4.94 -4.05 -1.42
N CYS A 85 -4.33 -4.85 -2.30
CA CYS A 85 -4.59 -6.29 -2.42
C CYS A 85 -3.45 -7.09 -1.77
N ALA A 86 -3.79 -8.14 -1.04
CA ALA A 86 -2.86 -9.04 -0.37
C ALA A 86 -2.78 -10.45 -1.00
N SER A 87 -3.64 -10.75 -1.98
CA SER A 87 -3.75 -12.07 -2.59
C SER A 87 -4.12 -12.02 -4.08
N LYS A 88 -3.94 -13.15 -4.78
CA LYS A 88 -4.39 -13.32 -6.17
C LYS A 88 -5.91 -13.12 -6.28
N ALA A 89 -6.68 -13.63 -5.32
CA ALA A 89 -8.15 -13.53 -5.33
C ALA A 89 -8.61 -12.07 -5.21
N GLU A 90 -7.97 -11.27 -4.36
CA GLU A 90 -8.28 -9.84 -4.23
C GLU A 90 -7.95 -9.07 -5.52
N ILE A 91 -6.80 -9.37 -6.16
CA ILE A 91 -6.47 -8.77 -7.47
C ILE A 91 -7.52 -9.17 -8.51
N GLN A 92 -7.94 -10.45 -8.52
CA GLN A 92 -8.98 -10.95 -9.42
C GLN A 92 -10.32 -10.23 -9.22
N LEU A 93 -10.75 -10.06 -7.96
CA LEU A 93 -11.96 -9.34 -7.61
C LEU A 93 -11.90 -7.90 -8.14
N VAL A 94 -10.86 -7.16 -7.78
CA VAL A 94 -10.73 -5.73 -8.11
C VAL A 94 -10.60 -5.52 -9.62
N THR A 95 -9.78 -6.31 -10.31
CA THR A 95 -9.65 -6.23 -11.78
C THR A 95 -10.90 -6.70 -12.51
N GLY A 96 -11.61 -7.69 -11.97
CA GLY A 96 -12.90 -8.16 -12.50
C GLY A 96 -14.01 -7.10 -12.45
N LEU A 97 -13.91 -6.14 -11.53
CA LEU A 97 -14.78 -4.96 -11.46
C LEU A 97 -14.36 -3.81 -12.40
N GLY A 98 -13.38 -4.05 -13.28
CA GLY A 98 -12.91 -3.07 -14.27
C GLY A 98 -11.96 -2.01 -13.69
N VAL A 99 -11.45 -2.19 -12.47
CA VAL A 99 -10.46 -1.27 -11.90
C VAL A 99 -9.13 -1.41 -12.65
N ARG A 100 -8.59 -0.26 -13.07
CA ARG A 100 -7.31 -0.22 -13.78
C ARG A 100 -6.15 -0.69 -12.88
N PRO A 101 -5.17 -1.45 -13.41
CA PRO A 101 -4.06 -1.98 -12.62
C PRO A 101 -3.20 -0.92 -11.92
N ASP A 102 -3.11 0.32 -12.45
CA ASP A 102 -2.36 1.42 -11.83
C ASP A 102 -3.00 1.94 -10.54
N ARG A 103 -4.26 1.59 -10.27
CA ARG A 103 -4.96 1.84 -9.00
C ARG A 103 -4.83 0.68 -8.01
N ILE A 104 -3.97 -0.30 -8.27
CA ILE A 104 -3.78 -1.48 -7.40
C ILE A 104 -2.34 -1.53 -6.89
N ILE A 105 -2.17 -1.73 -5.59
CA ILE A 105 -0.89 -2.11 -4.99
C ILE A 105 -1.00 -3.51 -4.39
N PHE A 106 -0.09 -4.40 -4.76
CA PHE A 106 0.02 -5.71 -4.15
C PHE A 106 0.84 -5.60 -2.85
N ALA A 107 0.20 -5.16 -1.76
CA ALA A 107 0.90 -4.77 -0.53
C ALA A 107 1.14 -5.91 0.47
N ASN A 108 1.12 -7.16 0.01
CA ASN A 108 1.66 -8.29 0.77
C ASN A 108 3.20 -8.34 0.57
N PRO A 109 4.00 -8.21 1.63
CA PRO A 109 5.45 -8.21 1.50
C PRO A 109 6.05 -9.60 1.26
N ALA A 110 5.30 -10.68 1.48
CA ALA A 110 5.74 -12.07 1.31
C ALA A 110 4.79 -12.85 0.40
N LYS A 111 5.02 -12.79 -0.91
CA LYS A 111 4.09 -13.28 -1.94
C LYS A 111 4.49 -14.66 -2.47
N PRO A 112 3.52 -15.57 -2.72
CA PRO A 112 3.78 -16.77 -3.51
C PRO A 112 4.23 -16.41 -4.93
N ALA A 113 5.17 -17.17 -5.49
CA ALA A 113 5.67 -16.94 -6.86
C ALA A 113 4.54 -16.99 -7.91
N SER A 114 3.55 -17.86 -7.71
CA SER A 114 2.35 -17.93 -8.56
C SER A 114 1.53 -16.64 -8.53
N HIS A 115 1.47 -15.95 -7.39
CA HIS A 115 0.73 -14.68 -7.26
C HIS A 115 1.51 -13.53 -7.91
N ILE A 116 2.85 -13.52 -7.81
CA ILE A 116 3.69 -12.53 -8.50
C ILE A 116 3.51 -12.65 -10.02
N ARG A 117 3.54 -13.89 -10.56
CA ARG A 117 3.29 -14.14 -11.99
C ARG A 117 1.90 -13.68 -12.42
N TYR A 118 0.88 -13.98 -11.60
CA TYR A 118 -0.48 -13.53 -11.87
C TYR A 118 -0.60 -12.00 -11.88
N ALA A 119 -0.05 -11.32 -10.87
CA ALA A 119 -0.02 -9.87 -10.81
C ALA A 119 0.67 -9.27 -12.06
N SER A 120 1.76 -9.90 -12.53
CA SER A 120 2.44 -9.49 -13.76
C SER A 120 1.54 -9.58 -14.98
N ALA A 121 0.84 -10.70 -15.13
CA ALA A 121 -0.06 -10.94 -16.25
C ALA A 121 -1.28 -10.00 -16.21
N ALA A 122 -1.74 -9.63 -15.02
CA ALA A 122 -2.83 -8.67 -14.80
C ALA A 122 -2.38 -7.20 -14.91
N GLY A 123 -1.10 -6.92 -15.16
CA GLY A 123 -0.56 -5.56 -15.25
C GLY A 123 -0.40 -4.84 -13.90
N VAL A 124 -0.58 -5.54 -12.77
CA VAL A 124 -0.39 -4.99 -11.43
C VAL A 124 1.10 -5.07 -11.07
N ILE A 125 1.81 -3.98 -11.34
CA ILE A 125 3.27 -3.93 -11.20
C ILE A 125 3.74 -3.29 -9.89
N SER A 126 2.87 -2.57 -9.16
CA SER A 126 3.19 -1.95 -7.88
C SER A 126 3.04 -2.96 -6.75
N MET A 127 4.10 -3.21 -5.98
CA MET A 127 4.07 -4.18 -4.89
C MET A 127 5.04 -3.84 -3.76
N THR A 128 4.79 -4.40 -2.58
CA THR A 128 5.67 -4.21 -1.42
C THR A 128 6.70 -5.32 -1.27
N PHE A 129 7.78 -5.04 -0.53
CA PHE A 129 8.75 -6.04 -0.08
C PHE A 129 9.38 -5.60 1.25
N ASP A 130 9.87 -6.57 2.03
CA ASP A 130 10.62 -6.33 3.27
C ASP A 130 11.77 -7.31 3.49
N SER A 131 12.10 -8.15 2.50
CA SER A 131 13.14 -9.17 2.63
C SER A 131 13.91 -9.39 1.33
N GLU A 132 15.12 -9.94 1.47
CA GLU A 132 15.98 -10.31 0.33
C GLU A 132 15.35 -11.41 -0.52
N THR A 133 14.73 -12.42 0.12
CA THR A 133 14.00 -13.48 -0.57
C THR A 133 12.91 -12.93 -1.48
N GLU A 134 12.23 -11.86 -1.06
CA GLU A 134 11.21 -11.22 -1.89
C GLU A 134 11.80 -10.48 -3.09
N LEU A 135 12.96 -9.83 -2.92
CA LEU A 135 13.69 -9.20 -4.03
C LEU A 135 14.14 -10.23 -5.07
N LEU A 136 14.66 -11.38 -4.62
CA LEU A 136 15.08 -12.48 -5.50
C LEU A 136 13.90 -13.03 -6.31
N LYS A 137 12.77 -13.33 -5.65
CA LYS A 137 11.54 -13.76 -6.35
C LYS A 137 11.06 -12.70 -7.33
N THR A 138 11.05 -11.43 -6.93
CA THR A 138 10.60 -10.35 -7.81
C THR A 138 11.50 -10.23 -9.03
N LYS A 139 12.82 -10.30 -8.86
CA LYS A 139 13.75 -10.28 -9.99
C LYS A 139 13.53 -11.43 -10.96
N GLN A 140 13.22 -12.62 -10.44
CA GLN A 140 12.97 -13.80 -11.24
C GLN A 140 11.64 -13.73 -12.01
N TYR A 141 10.55 -13.30 -11.37
CA TYR A 141 9.19 -13.43 -11.91
C TYR A 141 8.57 -12.13 -12.42
N MET A 142 9.03 -10.96 -11.97
CA MET A 142 8.56 -9.64 -12.40
C MET A 142 9.67 -8.58 -12.26
N PRO A 143 10.74 -8.64 -13.08
CA PRO A 143 11.89 -7.73 -12.95
C PRO A 143 11.57 -6.25 -13.17
N HIS A 144 10.42 -5.95 -13.80
CA HIS A 144 9.93 -4.60 -14.06
C HIS A 144 9.04 -4.05 -12.92
N ALA A 145 8.80 -4.82 -11.86
CA ALA A 145 7.97 -4.44 -10.72
C ALA A 145 8.40 -3.11 -10.10
N GLN A 146 7.42 -2.29 -9.76
CA GLN A 146 7.57 -1.07 -8.98
C GLN A 146 7.52 -1.41 -7.49
N LEU A 147 8.70 -1.48 -6.87
CA LEU A 147 8.88 -2.01 -5.52
C LEU A 147 8.85 -0.93 -4.45
N VAL A 148 7.98 -1.12 -3.45
CA VAL A 148 7.86 -0.26 -2.28
C VAL A 148 8.39 -1.01 -1.06
N ILE A 149 9.42 -0.46 -0.39
CA ILE A 149 9.94 -1.07 0.84
C ILE A 149 8.96 -0.87 2.00
N ARG A 150 8.65 -1.94 2.73
CA ARG A 150 7.83 -1.88 3.95
C ARG A 150 8.75 -1.84 5.17
N ILE A 151 8.69 -0.75 5.92
CA ILE A 151 9.49 -0.54 7.14
C ILE A 151 8.66 -0.95 8.36
N ARG A 152 9.29 -1.63 9.33
CA ARG A 152 8.66 -1.99 10.60
C ARG A 152 8.26 -0.73 11.38
N CYS A 153 7.05 -0.75 11.93
CA CYS A 153 6.57 0.28 12.86
C CYS A 153 6.19 -0.42 14.17
N ASP A 154 7.03 -0.22 15.19
CA ASP A 154 6.83 -0.79 16.52
C ASP A 154 5.88 0.12 17.32
N ALA A 155 4.58 0.05 16.97
CA ALA A 155 3.53 0.79 17.67
C ALA A 155 3.13 0.02 18.93
N THR A 156 3.65 0.45 20.09
CA THR A 156 3.37 -0.16 21.40
C THR A 156 1.91 -0.10 21.82
N SER A 157 1.14 0.84 21.27
CA SER A 157 -0.29 1.02 21.53
C SER A 157 -1.21 0.38 20.48
N ALA A 158 -0.68 -0.35 19.49
CA ALA A 158 -1.50 -0.98 18.47
C ALA A 158 -2.19 -2.24 19.02
N GLN A 159 -3.51 -2.34 18.83
CA GLN A 159 -4.30 -3.53 19.19
C GLN A 159 -3.79 -4.81 18.50
N CYS A 160 -3.23 -4.69 17.29
CA CYS A 160 -2.60 -5.77 16.56
C CYS A 160 -1.22 -5.35 16.03
N PRO A 161 -0.12 -5.62 16.76
CA PRO A 161 1.22 -5.24 16.36
C PRO A 161 1.72 -6.16 15.23
N LEU A 162 1.57 -5.72 13.99
CA LEU A 162 2.05 -6.46 12.81
C LEU A 162 3.57 -6.37 12.60
N GLY A 163 4.26 -5.50 13.34
CA GLY A 163 5.71 -5.27 13.19
C GLY A 163 6.57 -6.52 13.44
N ILE A 164 6.11 -7.44 14.29
CA ILE A 164 6.80 -8.71 14.55
C ILE A 164 6.76 -9.63 13.31
N LYS A 165 5.69 -9.54 12.52
CA LYS A 165 5.46 -10.40 11.35
C LYS A 165 5.95 -9.77 10.04
N PHE A 166 5.83 -8.45 9.91
CA PHE A 166 6.05 -7.74 8.66
C PHE A 166 6.77 -6.40 8.85
N GLY A 167 7.57 -6.05 7.86
CA GLY A 167 8.34 -4.83 7.81
C GLY A 167 9.79 -5.06 8.26
N CYS A 168 10.72 -4.50 7.49
CA CYS A 168 12.14 -4.59 7.80
C CYS A 168 12.54 -3.53 8.83
N ASP A 169 13.54 -3.84 9.64
CA ASP A 169 14.15 -2.89 10.55
C ASP A 169 14.69 -1.66 9.79
N PRO A 170 14.32 -0.44 10.19
CA PRO A 170 14.71 0.78 9.46
C PRO A 170 16.22 1.06 9.49
N VAL A 171 16.95 0.54 10.48
CA VAL A 171 18.36 0.87 10.71
C VAL A 171 19.28 -0.23 10.18
N ALA A 172 19.00 -1.48 10.50
CA ALA A 172 19.84 -2.62 10.17
C ALA A 172 19.53 -3.23 8.80
N GLU A 173 18.24 -3.36 8.45
CA GLU A 173 17.80 -4.15 7.29
C GLU A 173 17.48 -3.30 6.07
N ALA A 174 16.69 -2.23 6.23
CA ALA A 174 16.26 -1.37 5.13
C ALA A 174 17.44 -0.83 4.28
N PRO A 175 18.55 -0.33 4.87
CA PRO A 175 19.73 0.08 4.09
C PRO A 175 20.33 -1.03 3.23
N ARG A 176 20.35 -2.27 3.76
CA ARG A 176 20.92 -3.43 3.04
C ARG A 176 20.01 -3.83 1.89
N LEU A 177 18.70 -3.89 2.13
CA LEU A 177 17.69 -4.23 1.14
C LEU A 177 17.64 -3.22 -0.01
N LEU A 178 17.70 -1.92 0.28
CA LEU A 178 17.74 -0.88 -0.75
C LEU A 178 19.01 -0.97 -1.61
N LYS A 179 20.17 -1.23 -1.00
CA LYS A 179 21.43 -1.47 -1.74
C LYS A 179 21.32 -2.70 -2.63
N LEU A 180 20.80 -3.80 -2.10
CA LEU A 180 20.63 -5.03 -2.85
C LEU A 180 19.70 -4.83 -4.06
N ALA A 181 18.54 -4.20 -3.86
CA ALA A 181 17.61 -3.89 -4.94
C ALA A 181 18.25 -3.01 -6.03
N ALA A 182 19.08 -2.02 -5.63
CA ALA A 182 19.82 -1.19 -6.58
C ALA A 182 20.86 -1.99 -7.38
N VAL A 183 21.65 -2.85 -6.72
CA VAL A 183 22.63 -3.74 -7.38
C VAL A 183 21.93 -4.72 -8.34
N MET A 184 20.75 -5.21 -7.99
CA MET A 184 19.94 -6.09 -8.83
C MET A 184 19.25 -5.35 -10.00
N GLY A 185 19.33 -4.02 -10.07
CA GLY A 185 18.67 -3.20 -11.08
C GLY A 185 17.15 -3.27 -11.01
N LEU A 186 16.57 -3.33 -9.80
CA LEU A 186 15.12 -3.34 -9.58
C LEU A 186 14.57 -1.91 -9.44
N ASN A 187 13.30 -1.71 -9.84
CA ASN A 187 12.66 -0.40 -9.83
C ASN A 187 12.09 -0.06 -8.45
N LEU A 188 12.90 0.59 -7.62
CA LEU A 188 12.44 1.11 -6.34
C LEU A 188 11.52 2.32 -6.53
N ARG A 189 10.36 2.30 -5.86
CA ARG A 189 9.43 3.41 -5.67
C ARG A 189 9.34 3.73 -4.18
N TRP A 190 9.21 5.01 -3.87
CA TRP A 190 8.99 5.45 -2.50
C TRP A 190 7.50 5.74 -2.31
N SER A 191 6.81 4.96 -1.47
CA SER A 191 5.45 5.31 -1.04
C SER A 191 5.56 6.26 0.16
N GLY A 192 5.82 7.53 -0.13
CA GLY A 192 5.85 8.57 0.90
C GLY A 192 6.00 9.94 0.27
N HIS A 193 5.32 10.93 0.84
CA HIS A 193 5.38 12.30 0.36
C HIS A 193 6.82 12.85 0.33
N VAL A 194 7.25 13.29 -0.86
CA VAL A 194 8.30 14.31 -0.98
C VAL A 194 7.62 15.67 -0.89
N VAL A 195 7.19 16.02 0.33
CA VAL A 195 7.24 17.41 0.77
C VAL A 195 8.61 17.59 1.41
N ARG A 196 9.12 18.81 1.46
CA ARG A 196 10.24 19.18 2.34
C ARG A 196 9.92 18.65 3.75
N MET A 197 10.46 17.48 4.09
CA MET A 197 10.04 16.75 5.29
C MET A 197 10.33 17.63 6.53
N PRO A 198 9.42 17.69 7.52
CA PRO A 198 9.72 18.29 8.82
C PRO A 198 10.94 17.64 9.46
N ASN A 199 11.71 18.40 10.23
CA ASN A 199 12.94 17.91 10.86
C ASN A 199 12.68 16.78 11.86
N GLU A 200 11.47 16.66 12.42
CA GLU A 200 11.14 15.59 13.36
C GLU A 200 10.88 14.23 12.69
N ARG A 201 10.60 14.19 11.38
CA ARG A 201 10.22 12.94 10.69
C ARG A 201 11.42 12.00 10.59
N LEU A 202 11.20 10.74 10.94
CA LEU A 202 12.22 9.70 11.03
C LEU A 202 13.07 9.58 9.75
N ALA A 203 12.45 9.59 8.57
CA ALA A 203 13.20 9.52 7.31
C ALA A 203 14.16 10.69 7.13
N LYS A 204 13.75 11.94 7.44
CA LYS A 204 14.66 13.09 7.37
C LYS A 204 15.74 13.02 8.45
N ARG A 205 15.39 12.59 9.66
CA ARG A 205 16.37 12.35 10.74
C ARG A 205 17.40 11.30 10.34
N LEU A 206 16.97 10.22 9.68
CA LEU A 206 17.83 9.14 9.20
C LEU A 206 18.74 9.60 8.05
N PHE A 207 18.19 10.29 7.04
CA PHE A 207 18.97 10.72 5.87
C PHE A 207 19.93 11.88 6.19
N TYR A 208 19.58 12.73 7.14
CA TYR A 208 20.37 13.91 7.51
C TYR A 208 21.08 13.79 8.86
N SER A 209 21.00 12.65 9.55
CA SER A 209 21.82 12.39 10.73
C SER A 209 23.29 12.29 10.35
N GLU A 210 24.13 12.76 11.26
CA GLU A 210 25.58 12.59 11.18
C GLU A 210 25.94 11.13 11.43
N LEU A 211 26.87 10.62 10.64
CA LEU A 211 27.41 9.28 10.81
C LEU A 211 28.40 9.29 11.97
N MET A 212 28.31 8.28 12.84
CA MET A 212 29.26 8.05 13.93
C MET A 212 30.71 8.01 13.41
N ASN A 213 30.90 7.42 12.23
CA ASN A 213 32.20 7.28 11.57
C ASN A 213 32.14 7.90 10.18
N GLY A 214 32.95 8.93 9.93
CA GLY A 214 33.08 9.56 8.62
C GLY A 214 33.26 11.07 8.71
N LYS A 215 34.51 11.54 8.68
CA LYS A 215 34.83 12.95 8.53
C LYS A 215 35.09 13.28 7.07
N ARG A 216 34.78 14.51 6.65
CA ARG A 216 35.25 15.03 5.36
C ARG A 216 36.77 15.23 5.42
N LYS A 217 37.44 15.12 4.27
CA LYS A 217 38.92 15.16 4.17
C LYS A 217 39.55 16.45 4.72
N GLN A 218 38.80 17.55 4.82
CA GLN A 218 39.26 18.82 5.38
C GLN A 218 38.17 19.43 6.28
N GLY A 219 38.50 19.67 7.55
CA GLY A 219 37.88 20.64 8.48
C GLY A 219 36.34 20.71 8.65
N GLY A 220 35.58 19.84 7.99
CA GLY A 220 34.14 19.98 7.82
C GLY A 220 33.31 19.12 8.77
N GLN A 221 32.00 19.39 8.75
CA GLN A 221 30.98 18.61 9.45
C GLN A 221 31.10 17.11 9.14
N PHE A 222 30.67 16.27 10.08
CA PHE A 222 30.56 14.83 9.87
C PHE A 222 29.70 14.51 8.64
N LEU A 223 30.06 13.42 7.97
CA LEU A 223 29.30 12.93 6.83
C LEU A 223 27.90 12.54 7.29
N ARG A 224 26.89 12.87 6.49
CA ARG A 224 25.52 12.45 6.76
C ARG A 224 25.18 11.18 6.00
N TYR A 225 24.16 10.45 6.42
CA TYR A 225 23.74 9.23 5.72
C TYR A 225 23.46 9.47 4.22
N LYS A 226 22.84 10.60 3.86
CA LYS A 226 22.63 11.00 2.45
C LYS A 226 23.94 11.12 1.65
N ASP A 227 25.06 11.47 2.29
CA ASP A 227 26.33 11.65 1.61
C ASP A 227 26.95 10.29 1.24
N VAL A 228 26.76 9.27 2.09
CA VAL A 228 27.13 7.88 1.79
C VAL A 228 26.21 7.30 0.73
N GLN A 229 24.91 7.58 0.79
CA GLN A 229 23.96 7.19 -0.23
C GLN A 229 24.39 7.76 -1.60
N LYS A 230 24.66 9.07 -1.71
CA LYS A 230 25.16 9.70 -2.94
C LYS A 230 26.42 9.02 -3.51
N ARG A 231 27.36 8.61 -2.66
CA ARG A 231 28.54 7.84 -3.11
C ARG A 231 28.18 6.48 -3.68
N HIS A 232 27.32 5.72 -2.99
CA HIS A 232 26.89 4.42 -3.49
C HIS A 232 26.19 4.54 -4.85
N LEU A 233 25.37 5.58 -5.02
CA LEU A 233 24.67 5.84 -6.27
C LEU A 233 25.64 6.22 -7.38
N ALA A 234 26.64 7.07 -7.10
CA ALA A 234 27.70 7.38 -8.04
C ALA A 234 28.51 6.12 -8.43
N ASN A 235 28.84 5.25 -7.48
CA ASN A 235 29.51 3.97 -7.75
C ASN A 235 28.66 3.02 -8.61
N CYS A 236 27.34 3.17 -8.60
CA CYS A 236 26.40 2.44 -9.44
C CYS A 236 26.07 3.18 -10.75
N ASN A 237 26.82 4.22 -11.13
CA ASN A 237 26.56 5.07 -12.30
C ASN A 237 25.17 5.73 -12.31
N ILE A 238 24.59 5.99 -11.13
CA ILE A 238 23.29 6.65 -10.99
C ILE A 238 23.51 8.12 -10.61
N ASP A 239 23.20 9.04 -11.53
CA ASP A 239 23.46 10.47 -11.37
C ASP A 239 22.49 11.14 -10.39
N SER A 240 22.94 11.31 -9.14
CA SER A 240 22.17 11.93 -8.05
C SER A 240 21.72 13.39 -8.28
N THR A 241 22.19 14.08 -9.32
CA THR A 241 21.77 15.46 -9.65
C THR A 241 20.59 15.53 -10.61
N ARG A 242 20.31 14.44 -11.35
CA ARG A 242 19.26 14.38 -12.38
C ARG A 242 18.09 13.48 -11.99
N TRP A 243 18.07 12.97 -10.75
CA TRP A 243 17.05 12.03 -10.28
C TRP A 243 15.63 12.56 -10.36
N GLU A 244 15.43 13.84 -10.08
CA GLU A 244 14.11 14.48 -10.21
C GLU A 244 13.62 14.49 -11.67
N MET A 245 14.53 14.56 -12.66
CA MET A 245 14.16 14.44 -14.07
C MET A 245 13.88 12.98 -14.46
N LEU A 246 14.65 12.03 -13.94
CA LEU A 246 14.41 10.58 -14.16
C LEU A 246 13.12 10.07 -13.51
N ALA A 247 12.63 10.77 -12.48
CA ALA A 247 11.40 10.45 -11.77
C ALA A 247 10.15 11.17 -12.34
N LYS A 248 10.31 12.19 -13.20
CA LYS A 248 9.18 12.89 -13.84
C LYS A 248 8.46 12.05 -14.89
N ASP A 249 9.13 11.02 -15.41
CA ASP A 249 8.62 10.13 -16.46
C ASP A 249 8.14 8.78 -15.89
N ARG A 250 7.77 8.73 -14.60
CA ARG A 250 7.36 7.50 -13.91
C ARG A 250 6.20 7.66 -12.94
#